data_AF-A0A165YTH7-F1
#
_entry.id   AF-A0A165YTH7-F1
#
_cell.length_a   1.000
_cell.length_b   1.000
_cell.length_c   1.000
_cell.angle_alpha   90.00
_cell.angle_beta   90.00
_cell.angle_gamma   90.00
#
_symmetry.space_group_name_H-M   'P 1'
#
loop_
_entity.id
_entity.type
_entity.pdbx_description
1 polymer ?
#
loop_
_entity_poly.entity_id
_entity_poly.type
_entity_poly.pdbx_seq_one_letter_code
_entity_poly.pdbx_strand_id
1 'polypeptide(L)'
;MPISSAQPLRCSFLEHETGRRYPLTFSFDQFTQVYRARVNGPLNGPQEELFRQLAGWLIFTPELSSYDPDTYACVLDLHLEEVMLDIVSRDDFYEENDMVSAAIVRGLNRTMIWTYTHEKESPREVAAVQRVVSRVEGVCEAMWRNRQRLPYTWPYRTDNADEEEPVAALCILLMHMCNRTKPLYVPDILLKMLLHVWLAVPYRPNTLDNAFEYQTQVVFSKSANDSDIYIRETIVDGIGADVFILRIIEDLKRENTSDRYFAALLEALRVLGLSQPLLPYFAKYECLDAVASTLQTRCVPGGDQQRAVLYDHALALIHATMVLPTLRVHGTCVVDIFARGIDIVAAGVPPLEHDLRRALRASILGSTEHIASGTRKGVSIPEMKNRAKEMWWPSFTRLQAAHYIAQGNGESKKYAGLLRQWESFGNACGLDTEKERKRHRREGRAFCTWAVCQWSTVKPPDGVTLKACQGCGEAQYCGRECQKSDWGKGGHKERCGKRIKGA
;
A
#
# COMPACT_ATOMS: atom_id res chain seq x y z
N MET A 1 -15.92 -46.36 -7.11
CA MET A 1 -15.41 -47.60 -6.48
C MET A 1 -14.89 -47.22 -5.10
N PRO A 2 -15.19 -47.96 -4.03
CA PRO A 2 -14.54 -47.70 -2.74
C PRO A 2 -13.05 -48.03 -2.91
N ILE A 3 -12.20 -47.01 -2.76
CA ILE A 3 -10.76 -47.20 -2.65
C ILE A 3 -10.54 -47.97 -1.34
N SER A 4 -9.83 -49.09 -1.41
CA SER A 4 -9.50 -49.90 -0.23
C SER A 4 -8.73 -49.04 0.77
N SER A 5 -9.25 -48.85 1.98
CA SER A 5 -8.68 -48.06 3.08
C SER A 5 -7.32 -48.56 3.61
N ALA A 6 -6.70 -49.53 2.93
CA ALA A 6 -5.54 -50.27 3.40
C ALA A 6 -4.23 -49.98 2.63
N GLN A 7 -4.19 -49.06 1.65
CA GLN A 7 -2.92 -48.69 1.05
C GLN A 7 -2.14 -47.73 1.99
N PRO A 8 -0.99 -48.15 2.55
CA PRO A 8 -0.18 -47.28 3.38
C PRO A 8 0.39 -46.13 2.53
N LEU A 9 0.41 -44.92 3.08
CA LEU A 9 1.20 -43.84 2.51
C LEU A 9 2.67 -44.26 2.50
N ARG A 10 3.16 -44.74 1.36
CA ARG A 10 4.59 -44.92 1.15
C ARG A 10 5.18 -43.60 0.70
N CYS A 11 5.39 -42.72 1.66
CA CYS A 11 6.08 -41.49 1.38
C CYS A 11 7.58 -41.70 1.62
N SER A 12 8.35 -41.78 0.54
CA SER A 12 9.80 -41.76 0.59
C SER A 12 10.25 -40.35 0.98
N PHE A 13 10.62 -40.11 2.24
CA PHE A 13 11.02 -38.79 2.72
C PHE A 13 12.52 -38.50 2.75
N LEU A 14 12.78 -37.21 2.53
CA LEU A 14 13.74 -36.30 3.15
C LEU A 14 15.02 -36.94 3.68
N GLU A 15 16.11 -36.69 2.96
CA GLU A 15 17.43 -36.63 3.57
C GLU A 15 17.41 -35.49 4.60
N HIS A 16 17.24 -35.84 5.88
CA HIS A 16 17.75 -34.99 6.95
C HIS A 16 19.24 -34.70 6.66
N GLU A 17 19.76 -33.54 7.06
CA GLU A 17 21.21 -33.21 7.00
C GLU A 17 22.11 -34.28 7.66
N THR A 18 21.52 -35.22 8.42
CA THR A 18 22.18 -36.39 9.01
C THR A 18 22.28 -37.62 8.07
N GLY A 19 21.77 -37.56 6.83
CA GLY A 19 21.81 -38.65 5.84
C GLY A 19 21.02 -39.90 6.20
N ARG A 20 20.20 -39.87 7.26
CA ARG A 20 19.41 -41.03 7.71
C ARG A 20 17.97 -40.94 7.19
N ARG A 21 17.59 -41.93 6.38
CA ARG A 21 16.21 -42.15 5.93
C ARG A 21 15.46 -42.98 6.95
N TYR A 22 14.42 -42.43 7.54
CA TYR A 22 13.46 -43.20 8.33
C TYR A 22 12.19 -43.39 7.47
N PRO A 23 11.86 -44.62 7.05
CA PRO A 23 10.59 -44.87 6.39
C PRO A 23 9.47 -44.77 7.42
N LEU A 24 8.83 -43.61 7.46
CA LEU A 24 7.59 -43.45 8.22
C LEU A 24 6.43 -43.91 7.33
N THR A 25 5.82 -45.05 7.69
CA THR A 25 4.59 -45.54 7.06
C THR A 25 3.43 -45.28 8.01
N PHE A 26 2.57 -44.33 7.65
CA PHE A 26 1.32 -44.07 8.37
C PHE A 26 0.12 -44.47 7.51
N SER A 27 -0.94 -44.97 8.11
CA SER A 27 -2.24 -45.07 7.44
C SER A 27 -3.01 -43.75 7.57
N PHE A 28 -3.87 -43.44 6.59
CA PHE A 28 -4.77 -42.31 6.66
C PHE A 28 -5.74 -42.38 7.87
N ASP A 29 -6.08 -43.59 8.31
CA ASP A 29 -6.87 -43.82 9.51
C ASP A 29 -6.13 -43.39 10.78
N GLN A 30 -4.84 -43.74 10.91
CA GLN A 30 -4.00 -43.27 12.02
C GLN A 30 -3.90 -41.75 12.02
N PHE A 31 -3.74 -41.16 10.83
CA PHE A 31 -3.72 -39.71 10.66
C PHE A 31 -4.98 -39.06 11.22
N THR A 32 -6.14 -39.51 10.74
CA THR A 32 -7.45 -38.97 11.11
C THR A 32 -7.73 -39.18 12.60
N GLN A 33 -7.43 -40.35 13.15
CA GLN A 33 -7.67 -40.66 14.56
C GLN A 33 -6.88 -39.74 15.49
N VAL A 34 -5.61 -39.48 15.18
CA VAL A 34 -4.74 -38.64 16.02
C VAL A 34 -5.19 -37.18 15.99
N TYR A 35 -5.51 -36.65 14.80
CA TYR A 35 -6.04 -35.29 14.68
C TYR A 35 -7.42 -35.13 15.34
N ARG A 36 -8.32 -36.12 15.20
CA ARG A 36 -9.62 -36.10 15.89
C ARG A 36 -9.48 -36.23 17.40
N ALA A 37 -8.54 -37.03 17.89
CA ALA A 37 -8.23 -37.08 19.31
C ALA A 37 -7.76 -35.71 19.81
N ARG A 38 -6.98 -34.98 18.99
CA ARG A 38 -6.53 -33.63 19.29
C ARG A 38 -7.67 -32.61 19.37
N VAL A 39 -8.79 -32.78 18.66
CA VAL A 39 -9.95 -31.87 18.82
C VAL A 39 -10.46 -31.83 20.27
N ASN A 40 -10.29 -32.93 21.02
CA ASN A 40 -10.77 -33.03 22.40
C ASN A 40 -9.79 -32.53 23.47
N GLY A 41 -8.62 -32.01 23.08
CA GLY A 41 -7.63 -31.50 24.02
C GLY A 41 -6.18 -31.84 23.64
N PRO A 42 -5.21 -31.51 24.51
CA PRO A 42 -3.83 -31.91 24.35
C PRO A 42 -3.70 -33.44 24.37
N LEU A 43 -2.89 -33.97 23.45
CA LEU A 43 -2.52 -35.38 23.40
C LEU A 43 -1.45 -35.67 24.45
N ASN A 44 -1.38 -36.93 24.88
CA ASN A 44 -0.35 -37.41 25.80
C ASN A 44 0.36 -38.65 25.26
N GLY A 45 1.61 -38.84 25.69
CA GLY A 45 2.39 -40.06 25.47
C GLY A 45 2.52 -40.43 23.98
N PRO A 46 2.22 -41.67 23.57
CA PRO A 46 2.41 -42.14 22.20
C PRO A 46 1.63 -41.35 21.14
N GLN A 47 0.46 -40.81 21.49
CA GLN A 47 -0.37 -40.06 20.53
C GLN A 47 0.24 -38.70 20.22
N GLU A 48 0.88 -38.05 21.19
CA GLU A 48 1.56 -36.77 21.01
C GLU A 48 2.79 -36.92 20.09
N GLU A 49 3.58 -37.97 20.30
CA GLU A 49 4.74 -38.25 19.45
C GLU A 49 4.31 -38.60 18.02
N LEU A 50 3.27 -39.42 17.87
CA LEU A 50 2.69 -39.71 16.56
C LEU A 50 2.18 -38.44 15.89
N PHE A 51 1.47 -37.58 16.62
CA PHE A 51 1.02 -36.27 16.11
C PHE A 51 2.19 -35.42 15.64
N ARG A 52 3.28 -35.33 16.42
CA ARG A 52 4.47 -34.56 16.06
C ARG A 52 5.09 -35.04 14.75
N GLN A 53 5.17 -36.35 14.55
CA GLN A 53 5.67 -36.94 13.31
C GLN A 53 4.75 -36.65 12.12
N LEU A 54 3.43 -36.74 12.31
CA LEU A 54 2.43 -36.44 11.29
C LEU A 54 2.36 -34.95 10.93
N ALA A 55 2.50 -34.07 11.91
CA ALA A 55 2.51 -32.64 11.68
C ALA A 55 3.80 -32.22 10.96
N GLY A 56 4.94 -32.82 11.32
CA GLY A 56 6.19 -32.69 10.55
C GLY A 56 6.03 -33.16 9.10
N TRP A 57 5.37 -34.31 8.87
CA TRP A 57 5.03 -34.79 7.53
C TRP A 57 4.26 -33.73 6.73
N LEU A 58 3.19 -33.15 7.29
CA LEU A 58 2.40 -32.13 6.60
C LEU A 58 3.20 -30.86 6.27
N ILE A 59 4.12 -30.44 7.14
CA ILE A 59 4.95 -29.25 6.92
C ILE A 59 5.95 -29.48 5.78
N PHE A 60 6.59 -30.65 5.73
CA PHE A 60 7.72 -30.91 4.85
C PHE A 60 7.38 -31.70 3.57
N THR A 61 6.12 -32.08 3.37
CA THR A 61 5.70 -32.69 2.11
C THR A 61 5.70 -31.60 1.03
N PRO A 62 6.48 -31.74 -0.06
CA PRO A 62 6.40 -30.82 -1.19
C PRO A 62 4.97 -30.79 -1.76
N GLU A 63 4.68 -29.79 -2.58
CA GLU A 63 3.35 -29.51 -3.15
C GLU A 63 2.55 -30.79 -3.44
N LEU A 64 1.52 -31.09 -2.62
CA LEU A 64 0.76 -32.33 -2.76
C LEU A 64 0.07 -32.44 -4.12
N SER A 65 -0.07 -31.32 -4.83
CA SER A 65 -0.49 -31.24 -6.24
C SER A 65 0.46 -31.92 -7.23
N SER A 66 1.73 -32.17 -6.86
CA SER A 66 2.64 -32.98 -7.68
C SER A 66 2.43 -34.49 -7.50
N TYR A 67 1.61 -34.89 -6.53
CA TYR A 67 1.25 -36.30 -6.31
C TYR A 67 0.12 -36.71 -7.26
N ASP A 68 -0.11 -38.02 -7.37
CA ASP A 68 -1.19 -38.53 -8.19
C ASP A 68 -2.56 -38.02 -7.71
N PRO A 69 -3.52 -37.79 -8.63
CA PRO A 69 -4.85 -37.27 -8.29
C PRO A 69 -5.62 -38.10 -7.24
N ASP A 70 -5.34 -39.40 -7.14
CA ASP A 70 -6.00 -40.28 -6.17
C ASP A 70 -5.50 -40.01 -4.74
N THR A 71 -4.20 -39.80 -4.55
CA THR A 71 -3.62 -39.39 -3.25
C THR A 71 -4.21 -38.05 -2.79
N TYR A 72 -4.29 -37.06 -3.68
CA TYR A 72 -4.90 -35.76 -3.35
C TYR A 72 -6.39 -35.89 -2.99
N ALA A 73 -7.15 -36.66 -3.77
CA ALA A 73 -8.55 -36.94 -3.46
C ALA A 73 -8.72 -37.63 -2.11
N CYS A 74 -7.84 -38.58 -1.77
CA CYS A 74 -7.83 -39.22 -0.45
C CYS A 74 -7.61 -38.19 0.66
N VAL A 75 -6.67 -37.26 0.53
CA VAL A 75 -6.42 -36.22 1.53
C VAL A 75 -7.65 -35.33 1.75
N LEU A 76 -8.34 -34.93 0.68
CA LEU A 76 -9.59 -34.15 0.79
C LEU A 76 -10.71 -34.94 1.47
N ASP A 77 -10.77 -36.26 1.27
CA ASP A 77 -11.75 -37.15 1.88
C ASP A 77 -11.50 -37.38 3.40
N LEU A 78 -10.33 -36.97 3.93
CA LEU A 78 -10.03 -37.02 5.38
C LEU A 78 -10.51 -35.78 6.15
N HIS A 79 -10.84 -34.71 5.44
CA HIS A 79 -11.33 -33.45 6.02
C HIS A 79 -10.34 -32.84 7.03
N LEU A 80 -9.03 -32.92 6.75
CA LEU A 80 -7.99 -32.45 7.67
C LEU A 80 -8.11 -30.94 7.95
N GLU A 81 -8.53 -30.16 6.95
CA GLU A 81 -8.79 -28.74 7.10
C GLU A 81 -9.86 -28.45 8.16
N GLU A 82 -10.94 -29.22 8.18
CA GLU A 82 -12.02 -29.08 9.16
C GLU A 82 -11.52 -29.41 10.57
N VAL A 83 -10.78 -30.51 10.72
CA VAL A 83 -10.23 -30.94 12.02
C VAL A 83 -9.19 -29.95 12.54
N MET A 84 -8.31 -29.41 11.69
CA MET A 84 -7.31 -28.42 12.09
C MET A 84 -7.94 -27.08 12.46
N LEU A 85 -8.99 -26.63 11.76
CA LEU A 85 -9.75 -25.44 12.13
C LEU A 85 -10.44 -25.61 13.48
N ASP A 86 -11.00 -26.80 13.75
CA ASP A 86 -11.61 -27.11 15.05
C ASP A 86 -10.55 -27.07 16.18
N ILE A 87 -9.31 -27.52 15.92
CA ILE A 87 -8.20 -27.41 16.89
C ILE A 87 -7.83 -25.93 17.13
N VAL A 88 -7.66 -25.13 16.08
CA VAL A 88 -7.32 -23.69 16.19
C VAL A 88 -8.43 -22.90 16.92
N SER A 89 -9.68 -23.38 16.86
CA SER A 89 -10.82 -22.74 17.53
C SER A 89 -10.85 -22.96 19.05
N ARG A 90 -10.02 -23.83 19.61
CA ARG A 90 -9.98 -24.08 21.05
C ARG A 90 -9.23 -22.97 21.80
N ASP A 91 -9.70 -22.60 22.98
CA ASP A 91 -9.03 -21.57 23.79
C ASP A 91 -7.66 -22.03 24.33
N ASP A 92 -7.49 -23.34 24.60
CA ASP A 92 -6.23 -23.90 25.10
C ASP A 92 -5.19 -24.15 23.99
N PHE A 93 -5.55 -24.04 22.71
CA PHE A 93 -4.60 -24.09 21.59
C PHE A 93 -3.51 -23.00 21.70
N TYR A 94 -3.88 -21.84 22.21
CA TYR A 94 -3.00 -20.68 22.40
C TYR A 94 -2.12 -20.77 23.66
N GLU A 95 -2.16 -21.91 24.35
CA GLU A 95 -1.28 -22.31 25.47
C GLU A 95 -0.28 -23.38 25.07
N GLU A 96 -0.47 -23.97 23.89
CA GLU A 96 0.32 -25.09 23.46
C GLU A 96 1.75 -24.67 23.09
N ASN A 97 2.63 -25.67 23.01
CA ASN A 97 4.00 -25.47 22.56
C ASN A 97 4.02 -24.82 21.16
N ASP A 98 4.80 -23.76 20.99
CA ASP A 98 4.92 -23.01 19.73
C ASP A 98 5.17 -23.89 18.50
N MET A 99 5.95 -24.97 18.62
CA MET A 99 6.20 -25.88 17.50
C MET A 99 4.95 -26.66 17.11
N VAL A 100 4.14 -27.08 18.08
CA VAL A 100 2.89 -27.80 17.85
C VAL A 100 1.89 -26.87 17.16
N SER A 101 1.72 -25.66 17.69
CA SER A 101 0.80 -24.67 17.11
C SER A 101 1.23 -24.24 15.70
N ALA A 102 2.53 -23.99 15.49
CA ALA A 102 3.08 -23.69 14.18
C ALA A 102 2.84 -24.82 13.18
N ALA A 103 3.02 -26.07 13.61
CA ALA A 103 2.83 -27.24 12.77
C ALA A 103 1.37 -27.39 12.31
N ILE A 104 0.41 -27.12 13.19
CA ILE A 104 -1.02 -27.14 12.87
C ILE A 104 -1.37 -26.04 11.87
N VAL A 105 -0.96 -24.80 12.14
CA VAL A 105 -1.29 -23.66 11.27
C VAL A 105 -0.62 -23.81 9.89
N ARG A 106 0.64 -24.26 9.83
CA ARG A 106 1.32 -24.51 8.56
C ARG A 106 0.70 -25.67 7.78
N GLY A 107 0.36 -26.77 8.47
CA GLY A 107 -0.36 -27.89 7.85
C GLY A 107 -1.70 -27.44 7.26
N LEU A 108 -2.46 -26.64 8.01
CA LEU A 108 -3.71 -26.05 7.56
C LEU A 108 -3.52 -25.13 6.35
N ASN A 109 -2.54 -24.22 6.38
CA ASN A 109 -2.21 -23.36 5.26
C ASN A 109 -1.90 -24.16 3.99
N ARG A 110 -1.10 -25.23 4.12
CA ARG A 110 -0.76 -26.12 3.01
C ARG A 110 -2.00 -26.80 2.44
N THR A 111 -2.86 -27.37 3.28
CA THR A 111 -4.12 -28.00 2.84
C THR A 111 -5.04 -27.01 2.12
N MET A 112 -5.13 -25.79 2.62
CA MET A 112 -5.92 -24.72 1.98
C MET A 112 -5.29 -24.26 0.65
N ILE A 113 -3.97 -24.08 0.59
CA ILE A 113 -3.26 -23.73 -0.65
C ILE A 113 -3.56 -24.79 -1.72
N TRP A 114 -3.45 -26.08 -1.40
CA TRP A 114 -3.75 -27.14 -2.37
C TRP A 114 -5.19 -27.06 -2.86
N THR A 115 -6.15 -26.86 -1.95
CA THR A 115 -7.57 -26.68 -2.31
C THR A 115 -7.79 -25.44 -3.20
N TYR A 116 -6.98 -24.40 -3.01
CA TYR A 116 -7.08 -23.12 -3.73
C TYR A 116 -6.41 -23.12 -5.11
N THR A 117 -5.25 -23.76 -5.27
CA THR A 117 -4.41 -23.64 -6.48
C THR A 117 -4.79 -24.58 -7.61
N HIS A 118 -5.68 -25.55 -7.40
CA HIS A 118 -6.11 -26.46 -8.46
C HIS A 118 -6.96 -25.74 -9.52
N GLU A 119 -6.55 -25.84 -10.79
CA GLU A 119 -7.17 -25.13 -11.93
C GLU A 119 -8.64 -25.51 -12.19
N LYS A 120 -9.05 -26.74 -11.84
CA LYS A 120 -10.40 -27.25 -12.10
C LYS A 120 -11.08 -27.58 -10.78
N GLU A 121 -12.16 -26.86 -10.47
CA GLU A 121 -12.96 -27.11 -9.26
C GLU A 121 -13.66 -28.46 -9.37
N SER A 122 -13.09 -29.49 -8.71
CA SER A 122 -13.76 -30.76 -8.50
C SER A 122 -14.87 -30.63 -7.45
N PRO A 123 -15.90 -31.49 -7.45
CA PRO A 123 -16.92 -31.48 -6.40
C PRO A 123 -16.36 -31.61 -4.98
N ARG A 124 -15.22 -32.31 -4.83
CA ARG A 124 -14.53 -32.47 -3.53
C ARG A 124 -13.92 -31.17 -3.05
N GLU A 125 -13.29 -30.40 -3.92
CA GLU A 125 -12.70 -29.11 -3.56
C GLU A 125 -13.77 -28.10 -3.21
N VAL A 126 -14.88 -28.08 -3.95
CA VAL A 126 -16.04 -27.25 -3.60
C VAL A 126 -16.56 -27.60 -2.20
N ALA A 127 -16.65 -28.90 -1.88
CA ALA A 127 -17.04 -29.34 -0.54
C ALA A 127 -16.02 -28.94 0.53
N ALA A 128 -14.72 -29.05 0.26
CA ALA A 128 -13.66 -28.62 1.19
C ALA A 128 -13.71 -27.11 1.44
N VAL A 129 -13.87 -26.28 0.39
CA VAL A 129 -14.06 -24.83 0.52
C VAL A 129 -15.28 -24.52 1.38
N GLN A 130 -16.41 -25.20 1.17
CA GLN A 130 -17.62 -25.00 1.98
C GLN A 130 -17.40 -25.36 3.46
N ARG A 131 -16.69 -26.46 3.74
CA ARG A 131 -16.34 -26.85 5.12
C ARG A 131 -15.44 -25.84 5.81
N VAL A 132 -14.48 -25.26 5.09
CA VAL A 132 -13.63 -24.18 5.60
C VAL A 132 -14.46 -22.94 5.86
N VAL A 133 -15.24 -22.46 4.88
CA VAL A 133 -16.01 -21.22 4.98
C VAL A 133 -17.03 -21.28 6.12
N SER A 134 -17.69 -22.43 6.33
CA SER A 134 -18.61 -22.63 7.46
C SER A 134 -17.97 -22.53 8.85
N ARG A 135 -16.63 -22.54 8.93
CA ARG A 135 -15.84 -22.43 10.19
C ARG A 135 -15.11 -21.11 10.35
N VAL A 136 -14.98 -20.32 9.28
CA VAL A 136 -14.18 -19.08 9.28
C VAL A 136 -14.57 -18.17 10.44
N GLU A 137 -15.87 -17.97 10.67
CA GLU A 137 -16.36 -17.08 11.72
C GLU A 137 -15.92 -17.55 13.12
N GLY A 138 -16.21 -18.80 13.49
CA GLY A 138 -15.83 -19.34 14.81
C GLY A 138 -14.31 -19.39 15.04
N VAL A 139 -13.54 -19.74 14.01
CA VAL A 139 -12.07 -19.76 14.07
C VAL A 139 -11.53 -18.34 14.28
N CYS A 140 -12.02 -17.36 13.51
CA CYS A 140 -11.58 -15.98 13.64
C CYS A 140 -12.02 -15.36 14.98
N GLU A 141 -13.17 -15.74 15.53
CA GLU A 141 -13.60 -15.33 16.87
C GLU A 141 -12.64 -15.87 17.94
N ALA A 142 -12.28 -17.16 17.88
CA ALA A 142 -11.33 -17.76 18.80
C ALA A 142 -9.95 -17.09 18.71
N MET A 143 -9.45 -16.86 17.49
CA MET A 143 -8.20 -16.15 17.24
C MET A 143 -8.26 -14.71 17.76
N TRP A 144 -9.38 -14.01 17.56
CA TRP A 144 -9.56 -12.64 18.03
C TRP A 144 -9.59 -12.54 19.55
N ARG A 145 -10.28 -13.47 20.24
CA ARG A 145 -10.27 -13.54 21.71
C ARG A 145 -8.86 -13.77 22.25
N ASN A 146 -8.07 -14.61 21.57
CA ASN A 146 -6.72 -14.98 21.97
C ASN A 146 -5.62 -14.16 21.29
N ARG A 147 -5.95 -13.03 20.65
CA ARG A 147 -5.05 -12.31 19.74
C ARG A 147 -3.71 -11.86 20.34
N GLN A 148 -3.69 -11.54 21.64
CA GLN A 148 -2.47 -11.16 22.36
C GLN A 148 -1.50 -12.33 22.60
N ARG A 149 -1.99 -13.56 22.45
CA ARG A 149 -1.24 -14.81 22.61
C ARG A 149 -0.81 -15.39 21.27
N LEU A 150 -1.21 -14.77 20.15
CA LEU A 150 -0.84 -15.25 18.82
C LEU A 150 0.67 -15.05 18.62
N PRO A 151 1.39 -16.11 18.25
CA PRO A 151 2.84 -16.07 18.11
C PRO A 151 3.24 -15.46 16.76
N TYR A 152 3.29 -14.13 16.66
CA TYR A 152 3.66 -13.40 15.42
C TYR A 152 5.14 -13.50 15.02
N THR A 153 5.91 -14.34 15.72
CA THR A 153 7.33 -14.61 15.47
C THR A 153 7.63 -16.05 15.86
N TRP A 154 7.06 -17.04 15.16
CA TRP A 154 7.47 -18.42 15.40
C TRP A 154 8.96 -18.58 15.08
N PRO A 155 9.79 -19.06 16.04
CA PRO A 155 11.25 -19.13 15.90
C PRO A 155 11.75 -20.19 14.91
N TYR A 156 10.90 -20.66 13.99
CA TYR A 156 11.23 -21.76 13.10
C TYR A 156 11.88 -21.26 11.80
N ARG A 157 13.18 -21.57 11.66
CA ARG A 157 13.99 -21.58 10.43
C ARG A 157 13.77 -20.37 9.50
N THR A 158 14.46 -19.28 9.84
CA THR A 158 14.60 -18.06 9.01
C THR A 158 15.57 -18.24 7.84
N ASP A 159 15.94 -19.47 7.47
CA ASP A 159 16.80 -19.74 6.31
C ASP A 159 16.07 -19.49 4.99
N ASN A 160 14.73 -19.58 4.97
CA ASN A 160 13.90 -19.12 3.86
C ASN A 160 13.28 -17.75 4.19
N ALA A 161 13.93 -16.68 3.74
CA ALA A 161 13.43 -15.31 3.86
C ALA A 161 12.05 -15.08 3.19
N ASP A 162 11.62 -16.03 2.35
CA ASP A 162 10.37 -15.96 1.59
C ASP A 162 9.18 -16.61 2.30
N GLU A 163 9.38 -17.27 3.46
CA GLU A 163 8.24 -17.92 4.13
C GLU A 163 7.38 -16.89 4.88
N GLU A 164 6.11 -16.82 4.48
CA GLU A 164 5.12 -15.94 5.10
C GLU A 164 4.81 -16.34 6.54
N GLU A 165 4.38 -15.36 7.33
CA GLU A 165 4.04 -15.58 8.73
C GLU A 165 2.80 -16.48 8.75
N PRO A 166 2.81 -17.66 9.38
CA PRO A 166 1.73 -18.63 9.21
C PRO A 166 0.35 -18.15 9.66
N VAL A 167 0.22 -17.27 10.67
CA VAL A 167 -1.08 -16.67 11.04
C VAL A 167 -1.54 -15.71 9.95
N ALA A 168 -0.63 -14.92 9.39
CA ALA A 168 -0.92 -14.04 8.26
C ALA A 168 -1.37 -14.82 7.03
N ALA A 169 -0.61 -15.84 6.64
CA ALA A 169 -0.95 -16.73 5.54
C ALA A 169 -2.32 -17.41 5.78
N LEU A 170 -2.61 -17.84 7.01
CA LEU A 170 -3.91 -18.41 7.35
C LEU A 170 -5.05 -17.41 7.11
N CYS A 171 -4.94 -16.19 7.61
CA CYS A 171 -5.98 -15.18 7.43
C CYS A 171 -6.19 -14.82 5.95
N ILE A 172 -5.11 -14.72 5.17
CA ILE A 172 -5.16 -14.48 3.73
C ILE A 172 -5.86 -15.64 3.01
N LEU A 173 -5.52 -16.88 3.35
CA LEU A 173 -6.14 -18.07 2.77
C LEU A 173 -7.62 -18.18 3.14
N LEU A 174 -8.01 -17.87 4.37
CA LEU A 174 -9.43 -17.85 4.78
C LEU A 174 -10.22 -16.83 3.96
N MET A 175 -9.62 -15.66 3.70
CA MET A 175 -10.20 -14.63 2.83
C MET A 175 -10.33 -15.11 1.38
N HIS A 176 -9.31 -15.80 0.85
CA HIS A 176 -9.40 -16.40 -0.49
C HIS A 176 -10.50 -17.47 -0.58
N MET A 177 -10.68 -18.30 0.44
CA MET A 177 -11.75 -19.29 0.48
C MET A 177 -13.14 -18.65 0.53
N CYS A 178 -13.30 -17.62 1.35
CA CYS A 178 -14.50 -16.79 1.40
C CYS A 178 -14.83 -16.15 0.04
N ASN A 179 -13.81 -15.67 -0.69
CA ASN A 179 -13.96 -15.09 -2.01
C ASN A 179 -14.46 -16.06 -3.10
N ARG A 180 -14.34 -17.38 -2.89
CA ARG A 180 -14.83 -18.40 -3.83
C ARG A 180 -16.31 -18.73 -3.66
N THR A 181 -16.95 -18.28 -2.58
CA THR A 181 -18.37 -18.59 -2.36
C THR A 181 -19.27 -17.79 -3.30
N LYS A 182 -20.43 -18.37 -3.62
CA LYS A 182 -21.48 -17.70 -4.40
C LYS A 182 -22.79 -17.81 -3.60
N PRO A 183 -23.32 -16.71 -3.03
CA PRO A 183 -22.79 -15.33 -3.10
C PRO A 183 -21.45 -15.16 -2.34
N LEU A 184 -20.73 -14.09 -2.69
CA LEU A 184 -19.53 -13.67 -1.96
C LEU A 184 -19.89 -13.42 -0.49
N TYR A 185 -19.15 -14.03 0.43
CA TYR A 185 -19.36 -13.88 1.87
C TYR A 185 -18.03 -13.79 2.59
N VAL A 186 -17.75 -12.65 3.23
CA VAL A 186 -16.54 -12.43 4.05
C VAL A 186 -17.01 -11.96 5.43
N PRO A 187 -16.82 -12.77 6.49
CA PRO A 187 -17.22 -12.39 7.84
C PRO A 187 -16.47 -11.15 8.35
N ASP A 188 -17.16 -10.29 9.09
CA ASP A 188 -16.55 -9.09 9.68
C ASP A 188 -15.37 -9.44 10.58
N ILE A 189 -15.49 -10.50 11.37
CA ILE A 189 -14.43 -10.97 12.26
C ILE A 189 -13.13 -11.35 11.52
N LEU A 190 -13.23 -11.85 10.28
CA LEU A 190 -12.05 -12.11 9.46
C LEU A 190 -11.36 -10.82 9.03
N LEU A 191 -12.13 -9.77 8.69
CA LEU A 191 -11.57 -8.45 8.40
C LEU A 191 -10.88 -7.85 9.64
N LYS A 192 -11.45 -8.05 10.84
CA LYS A 192 -10.84 -7.66 12.12
C LYS A 192 -9.48 -8.35 12.31
N MET A 193 -9.45 -9.66 12.08
CA MET A 193 -8.22 -10.46 12.18
C MET A 193 -7.15 -10.03 11.19
N LEU A 194 -7.50 -9.83 9.91
CA LEU A 194 -6.57 -9.35 8.89
C LEU A 194 -5.92 -8.02 9.28
N LEU A 195 -6.72 -7.08 9.81
CA LEU A 195 -6.20 -5.79 10.25
C LEU A 195 -5.28 -5.93 11.47
N HIS A 196 -5.61 -6.81 12.41
CA HIS A 196 -4.76 -7.05 13.57
C HIS A 196 -3.42 -7.69 13.19
N VAL A 197 -3.43 -8.70 12.32
CA VAL A 197 -2.21 -9.32 11.78
C VAL A 197 -1.35 -8.28 11.06
N TRP A 198 -1.96 -7.45 10.21
CA TRP A 198 -1.24 -6.38 9.50
C TRP A 198 -0.48 -5.42 10.44
N LEU A 199 -1.02 -5.18 11.64
CA LEU A 199 -0.36 -4.38 12.68
C LEU A 199 0.69 -5.16 13.45
N ALA A 200 0.41 -6.42 13.78
CA ALA A 200 1.23 -7.20 14.69
C ALA A 200 2.48 -7.82 14.03
N VAL A 201 2.43 -8.10 12.73
CA VAL A 201 3.57 -8.72 12.03
C VAL A 201 4.65 -7.65 11.74
N PRO A 202 5.89 -7.81 12.25
CA PRO A 202 6.94 -6.80 12.09
C PRO A 202 7.51 -6.78 10.67
N TYR A 203 7.60 -7.94 10.02
CA TYR A 203 8.06 -8.07 8.63
C TYR A 203 6.88 -8.08 7.66
N ARG A 204 7.12 -7.73 6.40
CA ARG A 204 6.03 -7.50 5.44
C ARG A 204 6.17 -8.35 4.20
N PRO A 205 5.46 -9.49 4.12
CA PRO A 205 5.20 -10.11 2.84
C PRO A 205 4.25 -9.21 2.04
N ASN A 206 4.49 -9.10 0.73
CA ASN A 206 3.64 -8.33 -0.20
C ASN A 206 2.17 -8.80 -0.20
N THR A 207 1.88 -9.98 0.33
CA THR A 207 0.53 -10.52 0.44
C THR A 207 -0.31 -9.84 1.53
N LEU A 208 0.32 -9.39 2.63
CA LEU A 208 -0.38 -8.58 3.64
C LEU A 208 -0.82 -7.22 3.08
N ASP A 209 -0.03 -6.64 2.17
CA ASP A 209 -0.37 -5.39 1.50
C ASP A 209 -1.66 -5.55 0.67
N ASN A 210 -1.78 -6.65 -0.09
CA ASN A 210 -3.00 -6.95 -0.86
C ASN A 210 -4.21 -7.23 0.06
N ALA A 211 -4.00 -7.88 1.19
CA ALA A 211 -5.06 -8.16 2.14
C ALA A 211 -5.58 -6.89 2.83
N PHE A 212 -4.68 -5.96 3.16
CA PHE A 212 -5.04 -4.64 3.68
C PHE A 212 -5.84 -3.81 2.66
N GLU A 213 -5.42 -3.82 1.39
CA GLU A 213 -6.16 -3.17 0.30
C GLU A 213 -7.57 -3.73 0.18
N TYR A 214 -7.69 -5.06 0.11
CA TYR A 214 -8.98 -5.73 0.02
C TYR A 214 -9.87 -5.40 1.24
N GLN A 215 -9.31 -5.45 2.44
CA GLN A 215 -10.02 -5.09 3.67
C GLN A 215 -10.57 -3.65 3.61
N THR A 216 -9.76 -2.71 3.12
CA THR A 216 -10.16 -1.30 2.98
C THR A 216 -11.32 -1.17 1.99
N GLN A 217 -11.27 -1.88 0.86
CA GLN A 217 -12.33 -1.90 -0.15
C GLN A 217 -13.64 -2.50 0.38
N VAL A 218 -13.57 -3.60 1.14
CA VAL A 218 -14.76 -4.24 1.71
C VAL A 218 -15.40 -3.35 2.78
N VAL A 219 -14.62 -2.71 3.64
CA VAL A 219 -15.18 -1.77 4.63
C VAL A 219 -15.79 -0.54 3.95
N PHE A 220 -15.24 -0.10 2.81
CA PHE A 220 -15.78 1.00 2.02
C PHE A 220 -17.09 0.67 1.30
N SER A 221 -17.29 -0.58 0.90
CA SER A 221 -18.51 -0.98 0.19
C SER A 221 -19.74 -1.12 1.10
N LYS A 222 -19.54 -1.07 2.42
CA LYS A 222 -20.60 -1.09 3.43
C LYS A 222 -21.34 0.25 3.52
N SER A 223 -22.50 0.24 4.18
CA SER A 223 -23.18 1.48 4.52
C SER A 223 -22.33 2.31 5.49
N ALA A 224 -22.45 3.63 5.45
CA ALA A 224 -21.67 4.51 6.33
C ALA A 224 -21.84 4.18 7.82
N ASN A 225 -23.03 3.72 8.23
CA ASN A 225 -23.30 3.30 9.60
C ASN A 225 -22.55 2.00 9.97
N ASP A 226 -22.54 1.01 9.07
CA ASP A 226 -21.86 -0.25 9.30
C ASP A 226 -20.34 -0.07 9.31
N SER A 227 -19.80 0.81 8.45
CA SER A 227 -18.39 1.20 8.48
C SER A 227 -18.02 1.87 9.80
N ASP A 228 -18.84 2.78 10.32
CA ASP A 228 -18.60 3.44 11.61
C ASP A 228 -18.63 2.46 12.79
N ILE A 229 -19.56 1.48 12.80
CA ILE A 229 -19.61 0.41 13.81
C ILE A 229 -18.33 -0.42 13.75
N TYR A 230 -17.96 -0.86 12.53
CA TYR A 230 -16.72 -1.63 12.33
C TYR A 230 -15.49 -0.87 12.83
N ILE A 231 -15.37 0.43 12.52
CA ILE A 231 -14.23 1.26 12.92
C ILE A 231 -14.17 1.39 14.45
N ARG A 232 -15.30 1.63 15.12
CA ARG A 232 -15.33 1.72 16.59
C ARG A 232 -14.89 0.40 17.23
N GLU A 233 -15.57 -0.70 16.91
CA GLU A 233 -15.32 -1.98 17.56
C GLU A 233 -13.91 -2.53 17.25
N THR A 234 -13.47 -2.39 16.00
CA THR A 234 -12.25 -3.04 15.53
C THR A 234 -11.03 -2.16 15.77
N ILE A 235 -11.10 -0.90 15.37
CA ILE A 235 -9.94 -0.01 15.36
C ILE A 235 -9.84 0.74 16.68
N VAL A 236 -10.92 1.39 17.13
CA VAL A 236 -10.88 2.20 18.36
C VAL A 236 -10.77 1.31 19.59
N ASP A 237 -11.71 0.38 19.76
CA ASP A 237 -11.83 -0.45 20.97
C ASP A 237 -10.96 -1.72 20.91
N GLY A 238 -10.80 -2.31 19.72
CA GLY A 238 -10.11 -3.58 19.53
C GLY A 238 -8.59 -3.48 19.49
N ILE A 239 -8.10 -2.63 18.59
CA ILE A 239 -6.68 -2.47 18.25
C ILE A 239 -6.04 -1.25 18.94
N GLY A 240 -6.78 -0.15 19.00
CA GLY A 240 -6.29 1.18 19.38
C GLY A 240 -6.09 2.09 18.16
N ALA A 241 -6.83 3.20 18.12
CA ALA A 241 -6.79 4.17 17.03
C ALA A 241 -5.38 4.80 16.85
N ASP A 242 -4.65 5.03 17.94
CA ASP A 242 -3.28 5.55 17.90
C ASP A 242 -2.34 4.59 17.15
N VAL A 243 -2.40 3.30 17.48
CA VAL A 243 -1.57 2.24 16.87
C VAL A 243 -1.86 2.15 15.37
N PHE A 244 -3.14 2.18 15.00
CA PHE A 244 -3.56 2.14 13.61
C PHE A 244 -3.03 3.33 12.78
N ILE A 245 -3.25 4.56 13.26
CA ILE A 245 -2.82 5.77 12.53
C ILE A 245 -1.29 5.86 12.46
N LEU A 246 -0.60 5.59 13.57
CA LEU A 246 0.87 5.61 13.59
C LEU A 246 1.47 4.59 12.63
N ARG A 247 0.88 3.40 12.51
CA ARG A 247 1.33 2.40 11.54
C ARG A 247 1.18 2.88 10.10
N ILE A 248 0.04 3.47 9.76
CA ILE A 248 -0.16 4.04 8.42
C ILE A 248 0.92 5.09 8.11
N ILE A 249 1.20 5.98 9.06
CA ILE A 249 2.22 7.03 8.89
C ILE A 249 3.63 6.43 8.76
N GLU A 250 3.95 5.42 9.55
CA GLU A 250 5.21 4.67 9.43
C GLU A 250 5.36 4.11 8.01
N ASP A 251 4.32 3.48 7.48
CA ASP A 251 4.34 2.91 6.14
C ASP A 251 4.44 3.94 5.03
N LEU A 252 3.76 5.07 5.20
CA LEU A 252 3.85 6.18 4.27
C LEU A 252 5.28 6.70 4.13
N LYS A 253 6.14 6.48 5.13
CA LYS A 253 7.55 6.89 5.15
C LYS A 253 8.52 5.82 4.63
N ARG A 254 8.07 4.58 4.42
CA ARG A 254 8.94 3.48 3.97
C ARG A 254 9.37 3.68 2.52
N GLU A 255 10.65 3.44 2.22
CA GLU A 255 11.21 3.61 0.86
C GLU A 255 10.85 2.43 -0.07
N ASN A 256 10.85 1.20 0.44
CA ASN A 256 10.74 -0.02 -0.37
C ASN A 256 9.32 -0.58 -0.50
N THR A 257 8.31 0.27 -0.35
CA THR A 257 6.91 -0.15 -0.37
C THR A 257 6.30 0.09 -1.77
N SER A 258 5.46 -0.84 -2.24
CA SER A 258 4.88 -0.80 -3.59
C SER A 258 3.88 0.35 -3.75
N ASP A 259 3.85 1.01 -4.91
CA ASP A 259 2.92 2.13 -5.14
C ASP A 259 1.44 1.69 -5.03
N ARG A 260 1.13 0.44 -5.37
CA ARG A 260 -0.21 -0.13 -5.16
C ARG A 260 -0.61 -0.09 -3.69
N TYR A 261 0.27 -0.53 -2.80
CA TYR A 261 0.00 -0.49 -1.37
C TYR A 261 -0.06 0.93 -0.82
N PHE A 262 0.74 1.86 -1.34
CA PHE A 262 0.58 3.28 -0.99
C PHE A 262 -0.80 3.82 -1.33
N ALA A 263 -1.36 3.45 -2.49
CA ALA A 263 -2.71 3.84 -2.86
C ALA A 263 -3.72 3.32 -1.81
N ALA A 264 -3.55 2.07 -1.36
CA ALA A 264 -4.37 1.50 -0.30
C ALA A 264 -4.23 2.25 1.04
N LEU A 265 -3.02 2.69 1.42
CA LEU A 265 -2.81 3.50 2.63
C LEU A 265 -3.52 4.86 2.54
N LEU A 266 -3.40 5.54 1.40
CA LEU A 266 -4.07 6.83 1.18
C LEU A 266 -5.58 6.68 1.17
N GLU A 267 -6.08 5.60 0.58
CA GLU A 267 -7.49 5.25 0.59
C GLU A 267 -7.99 4.95 2.00
N ALA A 268 -7.23 4.19 2.79
CA ALA A 268 -7.54 3.92 4.19
C ALA A 268 -7.59 5.22 5.03
N LEU A 269 -6.66 6.16 4.82
CA LEU A 269 -6.73 7.48 5.45
C LEU A 269 -7.98 8.26 5.04
N ARG A 270 -8.35 8.20 3.76
CA ARG A 270 -9.51 8.91 3.20
C ARG A 270 -10.82 8.35 3.72
N VAL A 271 -10.96 7.03 3.75
CA VAL A 271 -12.20 6.34 4.10
C VAL A 271 -12.31 6.13 5.60
N LEU A 272 -11.30 5.50 6.21
CA LEU A 272 -11.32 5.16 7.62
C LEU A 272 -10.85 6.34 8.47
N GLY A 273 -9.73 6.99 8.08
CA GLY A 273 -9.14 8.08 8.85
C GLY A 273 -10.05 9.31 9.00
N LEU A 274 -10.93 9.58 8.03
CA LEU A 274 -11.90 10.69 8.09
C LEU A 274 -13.26 10.30 8.68
N SER A 275 -13.44 9.05 9.09
CA SER A 275 -14.64 8.64 9.85
C SER A 275 -14.73 9.39 11.18
N GLN A 276 -15.94 9.57 11.71
CA GLN A 276 -16.13 10.28 12.98
C GLN A 276 -15.29 9.71 14.15
N PRO A 277 -15.17 8.38 14.33
CA PRO A 277 -14.37 7.82 15.41
C PRO A 277 -12.86 8.07 15.28
N LEU A 278 -12.32 8.15 14.06
CA LEU A 278 -10.88 8.32 13.83
C LEU A 278 -10.45 9.76 13.54
N LEU A 279 -11.39 10.66 13.27
CA LEU A 279 -11.11 12.06 12.95
C LEU A 279 -10.22 12.79 13.98
N PRO A 280 -10.40 12.61 15.31
CA PRO A 280 -9.50 13.22 16.30
C PRO A 280 -8.05 12.74 16.18
N TYR A 281 -7.86 11.46 15.84
CA TYR A 281 -6.54 10.85 15.69
C TYR A 281 -5.87 11.27 14.39
N PHE A 282 -6.65 11.39 13.31
CA PHE A 282 -6.18 11.94 12.04
C PHE A 282 -5.60 13.35 12.22
N ALA A 283 -6.27 14.20 13.00
CA ALA A 283 -5.78 15.52 13.35
C ALA A 283 -4.54 15.47 14.28
N LYS A 284 -4.60 14.66 15.34
CA LYS A 284 -3.54 14.51 16.35
C LYS A 284 -2.19 14.16 15.74
N TYR A 285 -2.18 13.33 14.70
CA TYR A 285 -0.96 12.80 14.08
C TYR A 285 -0.58 13.49 12.76
N GLU A 286 -1.20 14.61 12.42
CA GLU A 286 -0.86 15.41 11.24
C GLU A 286 -0.81 14.56 9.95
N CYS A 287 -1.80 13.67 9.76
CA CYS A 287 -1.79 12.70 8.66
C CYS A 287 -1.62 13.36 7.27
N LEU A 288 -2.13 14.57 7.09
CA LEU A 288 -1.97 15.33 5.84
C LEU A 288 -0.51 15.72 5.57
N ASP A 289 0.28 15.99 6.61
CA ASP A 289 1.68 16.35 6.48
C ASP A 289 2.51 15.13 6.09
N ALA A 290 2.17 13.96 6.65
CA ALA A 290 2.73 12.68 6.21
C ALA A 290 2.41 12.42 4.73
N VAL A 291 1.15 12.60 4.30
CA VAL A 291 0.75 12.43 2.89
C VAL A 291 1.48 13.41 1.97
N ALA A 292 1.56 14.69 2.32
CA ALA A 292 2.25 15.70 1.53
C ALA A 292 3.75 15.38 1.39
N SER A 293 4.40 14.96 2.49
CA SER A 293 5.80 14.54 2.49
C SER A 293 6.03 13.32 1.58
N THR A 294 5.15 12.31 1.66
CA THR A 294 5.24 11.12 0.81
C THR A 294 5.03 11.43 -0.68
N LEU A 295 4.11 12.33 -1.02
CA LEU A 295 3.95 12.77 -2.41
C LEU A 295 5.18 13.49 -2.94
N GLN A 296 5.90 14.23 -2.08
CA GLN A 296 7.11 14.93 -2.48
C GLN A 296 8.23 13.96 -2.85
N THR A 297 8.36 12.84 -2.14
CA THR A 297 9.40 11.83 -2.39
C THR A 297 9.02 10.87 -3.53
N ARG A 298 7.74 10.49 -3.64
CA ARG A 298 7.30 9.45 -4.59
C ARG A 298 6.74 9.96 -5.91
N CYS A 299 6.10 11.13 -5.92
CA CYS A 299 5.52 11.69 -7.15
C CYS A 299 6.51 12.61 -7.90
N VAL A 300 7.81 12.28 -7.94
CA VAL A 300 8.82 13.05 -8.70
C VAL A 300 8.59 12.96 -10.21
N PRO A 301 8.93 13.96 -11.04
CA PRO A 301 8.73 13.88 -12.50
C PRO A 301 9.44 12.69 -13.17
N GLY A 302 8.82 12.06 -14.18
CA GLY A 302 9.43 11.04 -15.06
C GLY A 302 9.27 9.57 -14.63
N GLY A 303 8.08 8.99 -14.74
CA GLY A 303 7.83 7.58 -14.41
C GLY A 303 6.35 7.30 -14.16
N ASP A 304 6.08 6.16 -13.54
CA ASP A 304 4.99 5.28 -13.99
C ASP A 304 3.55 5.75 -13.68
N GLN A 305 2.59 5.13 -14.38
CA GLN A 305 1.14 5.38 -14.27
C GLN A 305 0.61 5.31 -12.83
N GLN A 306 1.26 4.56 -11.95
CA GLN A 306 0.86 4.40 -10.55
C GLN A 306 0.87 5.73 -9.76
N ARG A 307 1.67 6.72 -10.18
CA ARG A 307 1.68 8.07 -9.56
C ARG A 307 0.37 8.82 -9.72
N ALA A 308 -0.33 8.59 -10.83
CA ALA A 308 -1.64 9.19 -11.09
C ALA A 308 -2.64 8.78 -10.02
N VAL A 309 -2.67 7.48 -9.73
CA VAL A 309 -3.56 6.86 -8.75
C VAL A 309 -3.22 7.37 -7.34
N LEU A 310 -1.95 7.38 -6.97
CA LEU A 310 -1.49 7.95 -5.70
C LEU A 310 -1.93 9.40 -5.51
N TYR A 311 -1.73 10.21 -6.54
CA TYR A 311 -2.12 11.61 -6.51
C TYR A 311 -3.65 11.78 -6.43
N ASP A 312 -4.43 10.95 -7.12
CA ASP A 312 -5.90 10.99 -7.05
C ASP A 312 -6.41 10.75 -5.63
N HIS A 313 -5.93 9.70 -4.96
CA HIS A 313 -6.31 9.42 -3.57
C HIS A 313 -5.92 10.57 -2.63
N ALA A 314 -4.72 11.15 -2.79
CA ALA A 314 -4.29 12.28 -1.98
C ALA A 314 -5.09 13.55 -2.26
N LEU A 315 -5.47 13.80 -3.52
CA LEU A 315 -6.32 14.91 -3.91
C LEU A 315 -7.75 14.75 -3.35
N ALA A 316 -8.29 13.54 -3.37
CA ALA A 316 -9.58 13.23 -2.77
C ALA A 316 -9.54 13.42 -1.24
N LEU A 317 -8.44 13.00 -0.59
CA LEU A 317 -8.21 13.20 0.83
C LEU A 317 -8.13 14.69 1.20
N ILE A 318 -7.35 15.51 0.48
CA ILE A 318 -7.27 16.95 0.77
C ILE A 318 -8.62 17.63 0.54
N HIS A 319 -9.36 17.25 -0.49
CA HIS A 319 -10.69 17.79 -0.75
C HIS A 319 -11.65 17.48 0.41
N ALA A 320 -11.67 16.24 0.88
CA ALA A 320 -12.49 15.80 2.00
C ALA A 320 -12.12 16.53 3.30
N THR A 321 -10.82 16.70 3.59
CA THR A 321 -10.40 17.42 4.80
C THR A 321 -10.74 18.92 4.75
N MET A 322 -10.68 19.55 3.58
CA MET A 322 -11.07 20.95 3.42
C MET A 322 -12.57 21.22 3.65
N VAL A 323 -13.45 20.23 3.47
CA VAL A 323 -14.89 20.39 3.77
C VAL A 323 -15.22 20.12 5.24
N LEU A 324 -14.29 19.55 6.02
CA LEU A 324 -14.48 19.24 7.42
C LEU A 324 -14.04 20.42 8.31
N PRO A 325 -14.97 21.16 8.94
CA PRO A 325 -14.65 22.37 9.69
C PRO A 325 -13.86 22.10 10.98
N THR A 326 -13.85 20.85 11.44
CA THR A 326 -13.15 20.40 12.65
C THR A 326 -11.67 20.14 12.41
N LEU A 327 -11.24 19.94 11.17
CA LEU A 327 -9.85 19.71 10.83
C LEU A 327 -9.15 21.01 10.49
N ARG A 328 -8.00 21.24 11.13
CA ARG A 328 -7.05 22.26 10.70
C ARG A 328 -6.19 21.65 9.60
N VAL A 329 -6.28 22.23 8.41
CA VAL A 329 -5.48 21.85 7.24
C VAL A 329 -4.40 22.92 7.03
N HIS A 330 -3.15 22.47 7.01
CA HIS A 330 -2.03 23.34 6.70
C HIS A 330 -2.13 23.85 5.26
N GLY A 331 -2.04 25.17 5.11
CA GLY A 331 -2.14 25.80 3.80
C GLY A 331 -1.00 25.39 2.86
N THR A 332 0.16 25.04 3.44
CA THR A 332 1.33 24.53 2.72
C THR A 332 1.03 23.21 2.00
N CYS A 333 0.41 22.23 2.68
CA CYS A 333 0.08 20.93 2.12
C CYS A 333 -0.89 21.05 0.93
N VAL A 334 -1.89 21.94 1.03
CA VAL A 334 -2.84 22.19 -0.07
C VAL A 334 -2.11 22.67 -1.33
N VAL A 335 -1.21 23.64 -1.19
CA VAL A 335 -0.45 24.19 -2.32
C VAL A 335 0.50 23.15 -2.90
N ASP A 336 1.16 22.35 -2.06
CA ASP A 336 2.09 21.31 -2.50
C ASP A 336 1.39 20.21 -3.30
N ILE A 337 0.21 19.78 -2.85
CA ILE A 337 -0.64 18.85 -3.60
C ILE A 337 -1.04 19.47 -4.94
N PHE A 338 -1.55 20.70 -4.98
CA PHE A 338 -1.94 21.32 -6.26
C PHE A 338 -0.78 21.46 -7.24
N ALA A 339 0.37 21.95 -6.76
CA ALA A 339 1.57 22.08 -7.58
C ALA A 339 2.01 20.71 -8.13
N ARG A 340 1.94 19.65 -7.32
CA ARG A 340 2.24 18.28 -7.74
C ARG A 340 1.30 17.79 -8.82
N GLY A 341 0.00 18.00 -8.67
CA GLY A 341 -0.99 17.65 -9.69
C GLY A 341 -0.74 18.34 -11.01
N ILE A 342 -0.38 19.62 -10.96
CA ILE A 342 -0.01 20.40 -12.15
C ILE A 342 1.23 19.82 -12.81
N ASP A 343 2.22 19.42 -12.04
CA ASP A 343 3.44 18.80 -12.58
C ASP A 343 3.15 17.48 -13.25
N ILE A 344 2.28 16.63 -12.68
CA ILE A 344 1.88 15.36 -13.29
C ILE A 344 1.10 15.62 -14.59
N VAL A 345 0.18 16.59 -14.61
CA VAL A 345 -0.54 16.98 -15.84
C VAL A 345 0.41 17.53 -16.90
N ALA A 346 1.36 18.40 -16.51
CA ALA A 346 2.31 19.02 -17.42
C ALA A 346 3.33 18.02 -18.00
N ALA A 347 3.69 16.98 -17.23
CA ALA A 347 4.61 15.93 -17.68
C ALA A 347 4.00 15.00 -18.74
N GLY A 348 2.69 15.06 -19.00
CA GLY A 348 2.04 14.21 -19.99
C GLY A 348 2.12 12.72 -19.64
N VAL A 349 2.19 12.38 -18.33
CA VAL A 349 2.08 10.99 -17.84
C VAL A 349 0.84 10.36 -18.52
N PRO A 350 0.94 9.13 -19.05
CA PRO A 350 -0.12 8.50 -19.84
C PRO A 350 -1.47 8.71 -19.18
N PRO A 351 -2.46 9.03 -20.02
CA PRO A 351 -3.44 10.07 -19.77
C PRO A 351 -3.99 9.94 -18.36
N LEU A 352 -3.54 10.85 -17.49
CA LEU A 352 -4.34 11.18 -16.32
C LEU A 352 -5.78 11.32 -16.78
N GLU A 353 -6.64 10.50 -16.19
CA GLU A 353 -8.03 10.45 -16.59
C GLU A 353 -8.62 11.85 -16.61
N HIS A 354 -9.54 12.09 -17.55
CA HIS A 354 -10.27 13.34 -17.63
C HIS A 354 -10.81 13.76 -16.26
N ASP A 355 -11.15 12.79 -15.42
CA ASP A 355 -11.70 12.98 -14.09
C ASP A 355 -10.70 13.53 -13.08
N LEU A 356 -9.45 13.06 -13.05
CA LEU A 356 -8.43 13.66 -12.17
C LEU A 356 -8.19 15.13 -12.51
N ARG A 357 -8.11 15.46 -13.80
CA ARG A 357 -8.00 16.88 -14.22
C ARG A 357 -9.23 17.67 -13.78
N ARG A 358 -10.43 17.11 -13.92
CA ARG A 358 -11.66 17.77 -13.44
C ARG A 358 -11.62 17.98 -11.92
N ALA A 359 -11.19 16.98 -11.14
CA ALA A 359 -11.09 17.04 -9.69
C ALA A 359 -10.05 18.08 -9.22
N LEU A 360 -8.89 18.13 -9.86
CA LEU A 360 -7.84 19.11 -9.57
C LEU A 360 -8.33 20.54 -9.84
N ARG A 361 -8.95 20.73 -11.00
CA ARG A 361 -9.56 21.99 -11.41
C ARG A 361 -10.62 22.47 -10.41
N ALA A 362 -11.50 21.57 -9.97
CA ALA A 362 -12.53 21.87 -8.98
C ALA A 362 -11.92 22.25 -7.61
N SER A 363 -10.87 21.53 -7.18
CA SER A 363 -10.19 21.78 -5.89
C SER A 363 -9.43 23.11 -5.89
N ILE A 364 -8.75 23.46 -6.99
CA ILE A 364 -8.08 24.76 -7.17
C ILE A 364 -9.13 25.88 -7.17
N LEU A 365 -10.25 25.70 -7.88
CA LEU A 365 -11.33 26.70 -7.93
C LEU A 365 -11.92 26.95 -6.54
N GLY A 366 -12.31 25.90 -5.82
CA GLY A 366 -12.87 26.04 -4.47
C GLY A 366 -11.87 26.67 -3.47
N SER A 367 -10.58 26.45 -3.66
CA SER A 367 -9.53 27.12 -2.87
C SER A 367 -9.36 28.58 -3.25
N THR A 368 -9.48 28.91 -4.53
CA THR A 368 -9.42 30.30 -5.04
C THR A 368 -10.57 31.12 -4.47
N GLU A 369 -11.80 30.57 -4.52
CA GLU A 369 -13.00 31.19 -3.95
C GLU A 369 -12.88 31.36 -2.42
N HIS A 370 -12.29 30.37 -1.75
CA HIS A 370 -12.02 30.47 -0.32
C HIS A 370 -11.06 31.62 0.02
N ILE A 371 -9.94 31.75 -0.70
CA ILE A 371 -8.97 32.82 -0.47
C ILE A 371 -9.59 34.20 -0.75
N ALA A 372 -10.44 34.30 -1.79
CA ALA A 372 -11.11 35.54 -2.16
C ALA A 372 -12.17 35.97 -1.13
N SER A 373 -12.94 35.02 -0.61
CA SER A 373 -14.03 35.30 0.34
C SER A 373 -13.57 35.42 1.80
N GLY A 374 -12.49 34.74 2.18
CA GLY A 374 -12.00 34.69 3.55
C GLY A 374 -12.91 33.94 4.53
N THR A 375 -13.90 33.18 4.05
CA THR A 375 -15.01 32.68 4.88
C THR A 375 -14.85 31.25 5.43
N ARG A 376 -14.02 30.40 4.82
CA ARG A 376 -13.90 28.99 5.23
C ARG A 376 -13.03 28.88 6.48
N LYS A 377 -13.55 28.14 7.47
CA LYS A 377 -12.79 27.75 8.66
C LYS A 377 -12.00 26.47 8.34
N GLY A 378 -10.83 26.31 8.95
CA GLY A 378 -10.03 25.09 8.88
C GLY A 378 -8.75 25.19 8.02
N VAL A 379 -8.71 26.00 6.96
CA VAL A 379 -7.50 26.15 6.13
C VAL A 379 -6.79 27.47 6.43
N SER A 380 -5.47 27.43 6.64
CA SER A 380 -4.66 28.63 6.88
C SER A 380 -4.37 29.38 5.58
N ILE A 381 -5.17 30.41 5.25
CA ILE A 381 -4.94 31.29 4.09
C ILE A 381 -3.52 31.92 4.10
N PRO A 382 -2.98 32.42 5.24
CA PRO A 382 -1.62 32.96 5.27
C PRO A 382 -0.55 31.93 4.86
N GLU A 383 -0.67 30.69 5.32
CA GLU A 383 0.24 29.60 4.94
C GLU A 383 0.13 29.27 3.45
N MET A 384 -1.09 29.21 2.90
CA MET A 384 -1.31 29.01 1.46
C MET A 384 -0.63 30.11 0.64
N LYS A 385 -0.86 31.39 1.00
CA LYS A 385 -0.27 32.54 0.30
C LYS A 385 1.25 32.51 0.36
N ASN A 386 1.81 32.16 1.52
CA ASN A 386 3.26 32.08 1.68
C ASN A 386 3.84 30.95 0.83
N ARG A 387 3.26 29.75 0.88
CA ARG A 387 3.74 28.61 0.09
C ARG A 387 3.54 28.78 -1.41
N ALA A 388 2.46 29.44 -1.82
CA ALA A 388 2.20 29.74 -3.23
C ALA A 388 3.31 30.58 -3.86
N LYS A 389 3.94 31.50 -3.12
CA LYS A 389 5.10 32.24 -3.62
C LYS A 389 6.22 31.31 -4.09
N GLU A 390 6.45 30.19 -3.41
CA GLU A 390 7.53 29.27 -3.76
C GLU A 390 7.14 28.35 -4.92
N MET A 391 5.90 27.85 -4.90
CA MET A 391 5.49 26.72 -5.74
C MET A 391 4.73 27.13 -7.02
N TRP A 392 4.06 28.28 -7.01
CA TRP A 392 3.12 28.67 -8.06
C TRP A 392 3.82 28.91 -9.41
N TRP A 393 4.85 29.75 -9.44
CA TRP A 393 5.53 30.09 -10.70
C TRP A 393 6.23 28.89 -11.35
N PRO A 394 7.01 28.06 -10.63
CA PRO A 394 7.63 26.86 -11.21
C PRO A 394 6.61 25.91 -11.85
N SER A 395 5.49 25.63 -11.18
CA SER A 395 4.43 24.75 -11.70
C SER A 395 3.65 25.40 -12.85
N PHE A 396 3.37 26.71 -12.76
CA PHE A 396 2.68 27.45 -13.81
C PHE A 396 3.47 27.48 -15.11
N THR A 397 4.79 27.71 -15.06
CA THR A 397 5.64 27.71 -16.26
C THR A 397 5.73 26.34 -16.93
N ARG A 398 5.82 25.25 -16.15
CA ARG A 398 5.74 23.89 -16.69
C ARG A 398 4.41 23.62 -17.39
N LEU A 399 3.30 24.06 -16.79
CA LEU A 399 1.97 23.94 -17.38
C LEU A 399 1.83 24.77 -18.67
N GLN A 400 2.40 25.98 -18.72
CA GLN A 400 2.44 26.80 -19.93
C GLN A 400 3.22 26.12 -21.07
N ALA A 401 4.38 25.54 -20.75
CA ALA A 401 5.18 24.81 -21.73
C ALA A 401 4.41 23.60 -22.30
N ALA A 402 3.78 22.81 -21.42
CA ALA A 402 2.93 21.69 -21.84
C ALA A 402 1.75 22.14 -22.71
N HIS A 403 1.10 23.26 -22.35
CA HIS A 403 0.03 23.84 -23.16
C HIS A 403 0.51 24.28 -24.55
N TYR A 404 1.67 24.93 -24.64
CA TYR A 404 2.26 25.35 -25.92
C TYR A 404 2.57 24.15 -26.83
N ILE A 405 3.17 23.09 -26.28
CA ILE A 405 3.44 21.85 -27.02
C ILE A 405 2.12 21.23 -27.52
N ALA A 406 1.10 21.19 -26.67
CA ALA A 406 -0.21 20.65 -27.01
C ALA A 406 -0.97 21.47 -28.07
N GLN A 407 -0.69 22.78 -28.20
CA GLN A 407 -1.26 23.61 -29.27
C GLN A 407 -0.82 23.14 -30.65
N GLY A 408 0.44 22.72 -30.81
CA GLY A 408 0.95 22.16 -32.07
C GLY A 408 0.24 20.86 -32.48
N ASN A 409 -0.31 20.14 -31.51
CA ASN A 409 -0.96 18.84 -31.71
C ASN A 409 -2.51 18.91 -31.73
N GLY A 410 -3.11 20.11 -31.68
CA GLY A 410 -4.57 20.27 -31.63
C GLY A 410 -5.20 19.93 -30.27
N GLU A 411 -4.41 19.65 -29.24
CA GLU A 411 -4.87 19.26 -27.90
C GLU A 411 -4.95 20.43 -26.90
N SER A 412 -4.80 21.67 -27.38
CA SER A 412 -4.77 22.91 -26.59
C SER A 412 -5.86 23.00 -25.50
N LYS A 413 -7.09 22.58 -25.82
CA LYS A 413 -8.25 22.63 -24.92
C LYS A 413 -8.04 21.84 -23.62
N LYS A 414 -7.19 20.80 -23.64
CA LYS A 414 -6.89 19.93 -22.49
C LYS A 414 -6.22 20.68 -21.33
N TYR A 415 -5.42 21.72 -21.63
CA TYR A 415 -4.61 22.44 -20.64
C TYR A 415 -5.16 23.83 -20.32
N ALA A 416 -5.85 24.48 -21.26
CA ALA A 416 -6.33 25.85 -21.13
C ALA A 416 -7.23 26.08 -19.90
N GLY A 417 -8.06 25.10 -19.54
CA GLY A 417 -8.92 25.17 -18.36
C GLY A 417 -8.15 25.18 -17.04
N LEU A 418 -7.17 24.29 -16.91
CA LEU A 418 -6.32 24.19 -15.72
C LEU A 418 -5.37 25.39 -15.61
N LEU A 419 -4.82 25.85 -16.74
CA LEU A 419 -3.94 27.02 -16.78
C LEU A 419 -4.64 28.28 -16.26
N ARG A 420 -5.87 28.55 -16.71
CA ARG A 420 -6.67 29.70 -16.24
C ARG A 420 -6.99 29.61 -14.74
N GLN A 421 -7.27 28.42 -14.23
CA GLN A 421 -7.57 28.24 -12.80
C GLN A 421 -6.33 28.37 -11.94
N TRP A 422 -5.18 27.85 -12.38
CA TRP A 422 -3.93 28.04 -11.64
C TRP A 422 -3.47 29.50 -11.66
N GLU A 423 -3.68 30.22 -12.75
CA GLU A 423 -3.46 31.67 -12.80
C GLU A 423 -4.37 32.42 -11.83
N SER A 424 -5.67 32.09 -11.82
CA SER A 424 -6.65 32.69 -10.91
C SER A 424 -6.31 32.44 -9.44
N PHE A 425 -5.83 31.23 -9.12
CA PHE A 425 -5.34 30.88 -7.78
C PHE A 425 -4.14 31.74 -7.36
N GLY A 426 -3.17 31.94 -8.26
CA GLY A 426 -2.03 32.84 -8.04
C GLY A 426 -2.46 34.27 -7.76
N ASN A 427 -3.37 34.80 -8.57
CA ASN A 427 -3.93 36.14 -8.39
C ASN A 427 -4.65 36.29 -7.04
N ALA A 428 -5.44 35.30 -6.62
CA ALA A 428 -6.08 35.29 -5.31
C ALA A 428 -5.07 35.25 -4.16
N CYS A 429 -3.91 34.61 -4.36
CA CYS A 429 -2.79 34.64 -3.43
C CYS A 429 -2.02 35.97 -3.42
N GLY A 430 -2.36 36.92 -4.31
CA GLY A 430 -1.65 38.19 -4.48
C GLY A 430 -0.36 38.08 -5.31
N LEU A 431 -0.24 37.02 -6.11
CA LEU A 431 0.88 36.80 -7.02
C LEU A 431 0.56 37.43 -8.38
N ASP A 432 1.51 38.16 -8.95
CA ASP A 432 1.42 38.71 -10.31
C ASP A 432 2.36 37.95 -11.22
N THR A 433 1.84 37.49 -12.36
CA THR A 433 2.55 36.65 -13.33
C THR A 433 3.90 37.24 -13.75
N GLU A 434 3.97 38.54 -14.05
CA GLU A 434 5.22 39.15 -14.52
C GLU A 434 6.20 39.44 -13.37
N LYS A 435 5.70 39.81 -12.19
CA LYS A 435 6.54 39.98 -10.99
C LYS A 435 7.15 38.65 -10.54
N GLU A 436 6.36 37.58 -10.46
CA GLU A 436 6.87 36.25 -10.10
C GLU A 436 7.81 35.70 -11.15
N ARG A 437 7.55 35.93 -12.45
CA ARG A 437 8.52 35.65 -13.52
C ARG A 437 9.85 36.33 -13.27
N LYS A 438 9.83 37.63 -12.97
CA LYS A 438 11.04 38.42 -12.70
C LYS A 438 11.73 37.94 -11.43
N ARG A 439 10.99 37.65 -10.35
CA ARG A 439 11.51 37.14 -9.09
C ARG A 439 12.21 35.81 -9.30
N HIS A 440 11.53 34.83 -9.88
CA HIS A 440 12.10 33.50 -10.11
C HIS A 440 13.29 33.56 -11.09
N ARG A 441 13.27 34.45 -12.09
CA ARG A 441 14.45 34.72 -12.93
C ARG A 441 15.62 35.29 -12.14
N ARG A 442 15.39 36.13 -11.13
CA ARG A 442 16.46 36.65 -10.26
C ARG A 442 16.98 35.57 -9.32
N GLU A 443 16.09 34.77 -8.73
CA GLU A 443 16.46 33.65 -7.84
C GLU A 443 17.23 32.57 -8.60
N GLY A 444 16.79 32.21 -9.82
CA GLY A 444 17.50 31.28 -10.69
C GLY A 444 18.89 31.76 -11.11
N ARG A 445 19.17 33.08 -11.05
CA ARG A 445 20.51 33.61 -11.31
C ARG A 445 21.49 33.38 -10.15
N ALA A 446 21.02 32.89 -9.00
CA ALA A 446 21.89 32.53 -7.88
C ALA A 446 22.51 31.12 -8.02
N PHE A 447 22.12 30.34 -9.04
CA PHE A 447 22.56 28.97 -9.24
C PHE A 447 23.19 28.76 -10.62
N CYS A 448 24.07 27.77 -10.74
CA CYS A 448 24.65 27.37 -12.02
C CYS A 448 23.58 26.66 -12.87
N THR A 449 23.36 27.11 -14.10
CA THR A 449 22.37 26.54 -15.02
C THR A 449 22.75 25.13 -15.51
N TRP A 450 24.02 24.75 -15.43
CA TRP A 450 24.44 23.40 -15.81
C TRP A 450 23.98 22.37 -14.79
N ALA A 451 23.00 21.53 -15.14
CA ALA A 451 22.31 20.62 -14.22
C ALA A 451 23.26 19.70 -13.41
N VAL A 452 24.36 19.26 -14.02
CA VAL A 452 25.35 18.35 -13.40
C VAL A 452 26.34 19.09 -12.47
N CYS A 453 26.37 20.43 -12.49
CA CYS A 453 27.18 21.21 -11.57
C CYS A 453 26.65 21.08 -10.14
N GLN A 454 27.53 20.89 -9.15
CA GLN A 454 27.13 20.90 -7.73
C GLN A 454 26.40 22.19 -7.30
N TRP A 455 26.67 23.31 -7.99
CA TRP A 455 26.03 24.61 -7.72
C TRP A 455 24.73 24.83 -8.49
N SER A 456 24.20 23.81 -9.16
CA SER A 456 22.87 23.89 -9.80
C SER A 456 21.73 23.78 -8.80
N THR A 457 21.98 23.15 -7.66
CA THR A 457 21.03 22.96 -6.56
C THR A 457 21.49 23.62 -5.26
N VAL A 458 22.80 23.86 -5.10
CA VAL A 458 23.39 24.51 -3.93
C VAL A 458 23.89 25.90 -4.30
N LYS A 459 23.57 26.89 -3.46
CA LYS A 459 24.08 28.26 -3.65
C LYS A 459 25.62 28.21 -3.65
N PRO A 460 26.32 28.79 -4.65
CA PRO A 460 27.76 28.88 -4.63
C PRO A 460 28.28 29.58 -3.37
N PRO A 461 29.47 29.22 -2.87
CA PRO A 461 30.11 29.94 -1.76
C PRO A 461 30.21 31.44 -2.02
N ASP A 462 30.18 32.23 -0.95
CA ASP A 462 30.37 33.67 -1.05
C ASP A 462 31.74 33.97 -1.73
N GLY A 463 31.71 34.78 -2.79
CA GLY A 463 32.87 35.08 -3.64
C GLY A 463 32.86 34.40 -5.02
N VAL A 464 32.02 33.38 -5.24
CA VAL A 464 31.85 32.78 -6.57
C VAL A 464 30.82 33.57 -7.38
N THR A 465 31.29 34.50 -8.22
CA THR A 465 30.43 35.25 -9.13
C THR A 465 30.05 34.40 -10.34
N LEU A 466 28.76 34.06 -10.46
CA LEU A 466 28.24 33.38 -11.63
C LEU A 466 28.29 34.29 -12.86
N LYS A 467 28.75 33.75 -13.99
CA LYS A 467 28.86 34.45 -15.27
C LYS A 467 27.59 34.21 -16.08
N ALA A 468 26.92 35.29 -16.45
CA ALA A 468 25.78 35.23 -17.34
C ALA A 468 26.19 34.75 -18.74
N CYS A 469 25.34 33.95 -19.38
CA CYS A 469 25.50 33.63 -20.79
C CYS A 469 25.47 34.91 -21.61
N GLN A 470 26.51 35.18 -22.40
CA GLN A 470 26.58 36.40 -23.20
C GLN A 470 25.44 36.49 -24.23
N GLY A 471 24.91 35.35 -24.71
CA GLY A 471 23.84 35.32 -25.71
C GLY A 471 22.47 35.72 -25.14
N CYS A 472 21.95 34.93 -24.19
CA CYS A 472 20.60 35.15 -23.63
C CYS A 472 20.59 36.02 -22.36
N GLY A 473 21.70 36.12 -21.62
CA GLY A 473 21.75 36.76 -20.31
C GLY A 473 20.95 36.05 -19.21
N GLU A 474 20.25 34.96 -19.54
CA GLU A 474 19.37 34.23 -18.62
C GLU A 474 20.12 33.14 -17.85
N ALA A 475 20.88 32.29 -18.55
CA ALA A 475 21.68 31.25 -17.91
C ALA A 475 22.90 31.84 -17.18
N GLN A 476 23.22 31.27 -16.02
CA GLN A 476 24.35 31.66 -15.17
C GLN A 476 25.27 30.46 -14.99
N TYR A 477 26.58 30.65 -15.12
CA TYR A 477 27.54 29.56 -14.97
C TYR A 477 28.63 29.95 -13.99
N CYS A 478 28.98 29.03 -13.11
CA CYS A 478 30.09 29.23 -12.19
C CYS A 478 31.46 29.31 -12.87
N GLY A 479 31.56 28.90 -14.13
CA GLY A 479 32.80 28.89 -14.88
C GLY A 479 32.57 28.49 -16.33
N ARG A 480 33.62 28.66 -17.14
CA ARG A 480 33.61 28.38 -18.58
C ARG A 480 33.33 26.91 -18.89
N GLU A 481 33.76 26.00 -18.02
CA GLU A 481 33.58 24.56 -18.21
C GLU A 481 32.11 24.13 -18.07
N CYS A 482 31.38 24.67 -17.09
CA CYS A 482 29.93 24.46 -16.98
C CYS A 482 29.19 25.07 -18.16
N GLN A 483 29.58 26.27 -18.61
CA GLN A 483 28.99 26.90 -19.80
C GLN A 483 29.21 26.06 -21.06
N LYS A 484 30.43 25.59 -21.33
CA LYS A 484 30.71 24.71 -22.48
C LYS A 484 29.93 23.39 -22.39
N SER A 485 29.83 22.82 -21.20
CA SER A 485 29.11 21.56 -20.97
C SER A 485 27.61 21.73 -21.21
N ASP A 486 26.98 22.78 -20.67
CA ASP A 486 25.57 23.07 -20.92
C ASP A 486 25.30 23.43 -22.40
N TRP A 487 26.24 24.15 -23.03
CA TRP A 487 26.17 24.49 -24.45
C TRP A 487 26.18 23.24 -25.35
N GLY A 488 27.10 22.31 -25.10
CA GLY A 488 27.26 21.11 -25.93
C GLY A 488 26.34 19.95 -25.56
N LYS A 489 26.17 19.70 -24.26
CA LYS A 489 25.46 18.52 -23.71
C LYS A 489 24.09 18.85 -23.11
N GLY A 490 23.88 20.07 -22.64
CA GLY A 490 22.64 20.49 -21.94
C GLY A 490 21.56 21.11 -22.83
N GLY A 491 21.74 21.06 -24.15
CA GLY A 491 20.80 21.66 -25.10
C GLY A 491 20.68 23.19 -24.99
N HIS A 492 21.60 23.87 -24.28
CA HIS A 492 21.53 25.34 -24.18
C HIS A 492 21.74 26.00 -25.54
N LYS A 493 22.55 25.40 -26.42
CA LYS A 493 22.79 25.90 -27.78
C LYS A 493 21.49 26.08 -28.58
N GLU A 494 20.52 25.17 -28.41
CA GLU A 494 19.23 25.20 -29.10
C GLU A 494 18.30 26.27 -28.49
N ARG A 495 18.35 26.43 -27.16
CA ARG A 495 17.48 27.36 -26.42
C ARG A 495 17.95 28.81 -26.41
N CYS A 496 19.27 29.05 -26.52
CA CYS A 496 19.84 30.39 -26.33
C CYS A 496 19.36 31.41 -27.38
N GLY A 497 18.82 30.98 -28.53
CA GLY A 497 18.08 31.78 -29.52
C GLY A 497 18.84 32.92 -30.24
N LYS A 498 19.90 33.46 -29.63
CA LYS A 498 20.74 34.55 -30.13
C LYS A 498 22.20 34.19 -29.90
N ARG A 499 22.87 33.79 -30.98
CA ARG A 499 24.34 33.87 -31.02
C ARG A 499 24.65 35.34 -31.26
N ILE A 500 25.33 36.02 -30.33
CA ILE A 500 25.96 37.30 -30.66
C ILE A 500 26.97 36.99 -31.78
N LYS A 501 26.62 37.33 -33.02
CA LYS A 501 27.55 37.29 -34.15
C LYS A 501 28.45 38.51 -33.99
N GLY A 502 29.63 38.31 -33.40
CA GLY A 502 30.72 39.28 -33.35
C GLY A 502 30.48 40.49 -32.45
N ALA A 503 31.13 40.51 -31.29
CA ALA A 503 31.62 41.74 -30.70
C ALA A 503 33.13 41.75 -30.90
#